data_AF-A0AAE3QR68-F1
#
_entry.id   AF-A0AAE3QR68-F1
#
_cell.length_a   1.000
_cell.length_b   1.000
_cell.length_c   1.000
_cell.angle_alpha   90.00
_cell.angle_beta   90.00
_cell.angle_gamma   90.00
#
_symmetry.space_group_name_H-M   'P 1'
#
loop_
_entity.id
_entity.type
_entity.pdbx_description
1 polymer ?
#
loop_
_entity_poly.entity_id
_entity_poly.type
_entity_poly.pdbx_seq_one_letter_code
_entity_poly.pdbx_strand_id
1 'polypeptide(L)'
;MNKRKLYTILSIVAIAGLLASIGYVWYQYISLTDKAHTLSGKEIATSWVSVKNLIQALGTSVAICSGVTLVTLAILLLSINNGEVQVVYVKKSEEKQYGLDTSDDDQAEMGKNHNASSMESILAEQSRDLKPVFEKLLSSVCRELEASQAIIFVAKRYEGKRILELFATYAYHIAESKTFHYEFGEGLAGQAAKEGKQVVIKNIPDGYVTVLSGLGKASPAELLIAPVMYDEQVVAVIEIASFKRFTRSDEALVTEVTRLISNRINSQFLEEEVISLVPQASLV
;
A
#
# COMPACT_ATOMS: atom_id res chain seq x y z
N MET A 1 5.82 11.41 17.88
CA MET A 1 6.17 10.12 18.52
C MET A 1 5.92 9.01 17.50
N ASN A 2 6.92 8.19 17.16
CA ASN A 2 6.82 7.18 16.08
C ASN A 2 5.70 6.17 16.41
N LYS A 3 4.78 5.90 15.46
CA LYS A 3 3.64 4.97 15.65
C LYS A 3 4.11 3.59 16.13
N ARG A 4 5.28 3.10 15.67
CA ARG A 4 5.90 1.87 16.19
C ARG A 4 6.21 1.95 17.68
N LYS A 5 6.78 3.05 18.16
CA LYS A 5 7.06 3.25 19.59
C LYS A 5 5.77 3.30 20.40
N LEU A 6 4.71 3.91 19.88
CA LEU A 6 3.40 3.95 20.53
C LEU A 6 2.80 2.53 20.68
N TYR A 7 2.88 1.69 19.63
CA TYR A 7 2.40 0.30 19.70
C TYR A 7 3.20 -0.57 20.68
N THR A 8 4.52 -0.43 20.69
CA THR A 8 5.37 -1.14 21.66
C THR A 8 5.04 -0.73 23.09
N ILE A 9 4.77 0.56 23.33
CA ILE A 9 4.38 1.04 24.66
C ILE A 9 3.00 0.47 25.04
N LEU A 10 2.02 0.50 24.13
CA LEU A 10 0.69 -0.05 24.40
C LEU A 10 0.70 -1.56 24.67
N SER A 11 1.50 -2.34 23.93
CA SER A 11 1.59 -3.79 24.16
C SER A 11 2.25 -4.11 25.51
N ILE A 12 3.28 -3.36 25.91
CA ILE A 12 3.91 -3.50 27.23
C ILE A 12 2.91 -3.19 28.34
N VAL A 13 2.11 -2.13 28.21
CA VAL A 13 1.08 -1.76 29.20
C VAL A 13 0.01 -2.85 29.31
N ALA A 14 -0.42 -3.44 28.19
CA ALA A 14 -1.39 -4.53 28.17
C ALA A 14 -0.86 -5.80 28.87
N ILE A 15 0.40 -6.18 28.59
CA ILE A 15 1.04 -7.33 29.22
C ILE A 15 1.22 -7.11 30.73
N ALA A 16 1.63 -5.90 31.15
CA ALA A 16 1.75 -5.55 32.56
C ALA A 16 0.41 -5.63 33.29
N GLY A 17 -0.69 -5.19 32.66
CA GLY A 17 -2.04 -5.31 33.20
C GLY A 17 -2.48 -6.76 33.40
N LEU A 18 -2.19 -7.65 32.45
CA LEU A 18 -2.50 -9.08 32.57
C LEU A 18 -1.74 -9.73 33.73
N LEU A 19 -0.44 -9.46 33.85
CA LEU A 19 0.39 -10.00 34.94
C LEU A 19 -0.08 -9.52 36.32
N ALA A 20 -0.48 -8.25 36.44
CA ALA A 20 -1.02 -7.71 37.68
C ALA A 20 -2.33 -8.40 38.10
N SER A 21 -3.24 -8.63 37.14
CA SER A 21 -4.50 -9.32 37.39
C SER A 21 -4.30 -10.78 37.82
N ILE A 22 -3.39 -11.50 37.16
CA ILE A 22 -3.02 -12.88 37.52
C ILE A 22 -2.45 -12.91 38.95
N GLY A 23 -1.56 -11.98 39.27
CA GLY A 23 -0.98 -11.86 40.61
C GLY A 23 -2.02 -11.57 41.70
N TYR A 24 -3.00 -10.73 41.41
CA TYR A 24 -4.08 -10.41 42.34
C TYR A 24 -4.97 -11.63 42.64
N VAL A 25 -5.33 -12.42 41.61
CA VAL A 25 -6.08 -13.67 41.78
C VAL A 25 -5.28 -14.68 42.61
N TRP A 26 -3.99 -14.83 42.32
CA TRP A 26 -3.09 -15.71 43.06
C TRP A 26 -2.97 -15.32 44.55
N TYR A 27 -2.85 -14.03 44.84
CA TYR A 27 -2.83 -13.51 46.22
C TYR A 27 -4.11 -13.84 46.98
N GLN A 28 -5.28 -13.63 46.36
CA GLN A 28 -6.56 -13.95 46.98
C GLN A 28 -6.71 -15.46 47.23
N TYR A 29 -6.26 -16.30 46.29
CA TYR A 29 -6.22 -17.75 46.46
C TYR A 29 -5.39 -18.16 47.68
N ILE A 30 -4.17 -17.63 47.82
CA ILE A 30 -3.31 -17.92 48.98
C ILE A 30 -3.96 -17.45 50.28
N SER A 31 -4.48 -16.23 50.33
CA SER A 31 -5.14 -15.68 51.52
C SER A 31 -6.33 -16.53 51.98
N LEU A 32 -7.05 -17.13 51.04
CA LEU A 32 -8.16 -18.03 51.32
C LEU A 32 -7.66 -19.40 51.82
N THR A 33 -6.60 -19.95 51.22
CA THR A 33 -6.02 -21.22 51.69
C THR A 33 -5.45 -21.10 53.11
N ASP A 34 -4.81 -19.98 53.44
CA ASP A 34 -4.21 -19.77 54.76
C ASP A 34 -5.28 -19.67 55.87
N LYS A 35 -6.39 -18.99 55.58
CA LYS A 35 -7.57 -18.95 56.47
C LYS A 35 -8.27 -20.31 56.61
N ALA A 36 -8.19 -21.17 55.60
CA ALA A 36 -8.81 -22.50 55.63
C ALA A 36 -8.06 -23.48 56.53
N HIS A 37 -6.74 -23.31 56.71
CA HIS A 37 -5.91 -24.17 57.55
C HIS A 37 -6.06 -23.93 59.06
N THR A 38 -6.69 -22.82 59.48
CA THR A 38 -6.82 -22.42 60.90
C THR A 38 -8.18 -22.72 61.55
N LEU A 39 -9.11 -23.40 60.87
CA LEU A 39 -10.51 -23.55 61.33
C LEU A 39 -10.80 -24.96 61.87
N SER A 40 -11.37 -25.03 63.09
CA SER A 40 -11.70 -26.28 63.81
C SER A 40 -13.22 -26.51 63.87
N GLY A 41 -13.66 -27.70 63.41
CA GLY A 41 -14.77 -28.51 63.91
C GLY A 41 -16.22 -28.00 63.92
N LYS A 42 -16.50 -26.69 64.02
CA LYS A 42 -17.87 -26.13 64.16
C LYS A 42 -18.28 -25.16 63.05
N GLU A 43 -17.47 -25.02 62.01
CA GLU A 43 -17.53 -23.91 61.04
C GLU A 43 -17.85 -24.37 59.61
N ILE A 44 -18.69 -25.40 59.46
CA ILE A 44 -19.17 -25.85 58.15
C ILE A 44 -20.09 -24.80 57.49
N ALA A 45 -20.67 -23.87 58.29
CA ALA A 45 -21.49 -22.77 57.81
C ALA A 45 -20.70 -21.59 57.20
N THR A 46 -19.48 -21.31 57.66
CA THR A 46 -18.64 -20.21 57.14
C THR A 46 -17.90 -20.59 55.85
N SER A 47 -17.78 -21.89 55.56
CA SER A 47 -17.23 -22.42 54.29
C SER A 47 -18.01 -21.90 53.06
N TRP A 48 -19.34 -21.83 53.14
CA TRP A 48 -20.18 -21.35 52.04
C TRP A 48 -20.00 -19.85 51.74
N VAL A 49 -19.71 -19.03 52.75
CA VAL A 49 -19.45 -17.59 52.57
C VAL A 49 -18.10 -17.37 51.90
N SER A 50 -17.07 -18.12 52.32
CA SER A 50 -15.73 -18.07 51.71
C SER A 50 -15.74 -18.55 50.26
N VAL A 51 -16.49 -19.61 49.95
CA VAL A 51 -16.67 -20.11 48.57
C VAL A 51 -17.41 -19.08 47.71
N LYS A 52 -18.47 -18.44 48.22
CA LYS A 52 -19.18 -17.36 47.50
C LYS A 52 -18.27 -16.16 47.22
N ASN A 53 -17.46 -15.74 48.20
CA ASN A 53 -16.51 -14.64 48.03
C ASN A 53 -15.43 -14.97 46.99
N LEU A 54 -14.96 -16.22 46.95
CA LEU A 54 -13.99 -16.69 45.93
C LEU A 54 -14.59 -16.67 44.52
N ILE A 55 -15.82 -17.19 44.36
CA ILE A 55 -16.53 -17.19 43.07
C ILE A 55 -16.78 -15.75 42.60
N GLN A 56 -17.17 -14.86 43.52
CA GLN A 56 -17.38 -13.45 43.21
C GLN A 56 -16.07 -12.75 42.82
N ALA A 57 -14.97 -13.00 43.54
CA ALA A 57 -13.66 -12.44 43.21
C ALA A 57 -13.18 -12.90 41.82
N LEU A 58 -13.31 -14.19 41.51
CA LEU A 58 -13.01 -14.75 40.18
C LEU A 58 -13.87 -14.09 39.09
N GLY A 59 -15.18 -13.94 39.34
CA GLY A 59 -16.10 -13.27 38.42
C GLY A 59 -15.71 -11.82 38.14
N THR A 60 -15.37 -11.04 39.18
CA THR A 60 -14.93 -9.64 39.01
C THR A 60 -13.60 -9.53 38.26
N SER A 61 -12.66 -10.44 38.50
CA SER A 61 -11.38 -10.44 37.78
C SER A 61 -11.55 -10.74 36.30
N VAL A 62 -12.40 -11.72 35.95
CA VAL A 62 -12.67 -12.06 34.54
C VAL A 62 -13.33 -10.89 33.81
N ALA A 63 -14.27 -10.19 34.47
CA ALA A 63 -14.95 -9.03 33.90
C ALA A 63 -14.00 -7.84 33.64
N ILE A 64 -13.05 -7.58 34.54
CA ILE A 64 -12.04 -6.51 34.35
C ILE A 64 -11.10 -6.88 33.19
N CYS A 65 -10.60 -8.12 33.16
CA CYS A 65 -9.71 -8.58 32.10
C CYS A 65 -10.38 -8.52 30.71
N SER A 66 -11.64 -8.96 30.59
CA SER A 66 -12.37 -8.90 29.32
C SER A 66 -12.66 -7.47 28.88
N GLY A 67 -12.92 -6.55 29.81
CA GLY A 67 -13.10 -5.13 29.48
C GLY A 67 -11.82 -4.51 28.91
N VAL A 68 -10.67 -4.75 29.53
CA VAL A 68 -9.37 -4.19 29.08
C VAL A 68 -8.98 -4.74 27.70
N THR A 69 -9.20 -6.04 27.45
CA THR A 69 -8.90 -6.63 26.13
C THR A 69 -9.83 -6.10 25.04
N LEU A 70 -11.11 -5.88 25.33
CA LEU A 70 -12.05 -5.30 24.37
C LEU A 70 -11.72 -3.85 24.01
N VAL A 71 -11.36 -3.02 25.00
CA VAL A 71 -10.98 -1.62 24.76
C VAL A 71 -9.70 -1.51 23.94
N THR A 72 -8.69 -2.33 24.26
CA THR A 72 -7.43 -2.37 23.49
C THR A 72 -7.64 -2.86 22.06
N LEU A 73 -8.49 -3.89 21.87
CA LEU A 73 -8.88 -4.38 20.55
C LEU A 73 -9.66 -3.32 19.75
N ALA A 74 -10.58 -2.60 20.37
CA ALA A 74 -11.34 -1.53 19.72
C ALA A 74 -10.44 -0.38 19.24
N ILE A 75 -9.47 0.04 20.07
CA ILE A 75 -8.48 1.05 19.69
C ILE A 75 -7.62 0.57 18.50
N LEU A 76 -7.24 -0.71 18.49
CA LEU A 76 -6.49 -1.31 17.40
C LEU A 76 -7.31 -1.32 16.09
N LEU A 77 -8.59 -1.72 16.16
CA LEU A 77 -9.48 -1.74 15.00
C LEU A 77 -9.72 -0.33 14.42
N LEU A 78 -9.95 0.67 15.29
CA LEU A 78 -10.10 2.06 14.86
C LEU A 78 -8.81 2.60 14.22
N SER A 79 -7.63 2.16 14.70
CA SER A 79 -6.36 2.58 14.12
C SER A 79 -6.05 1.95 12.76
N ILE A 80 -6.59 0.75 12.47
CA ILE A 80 -6.43 0.11 11.16
C ILE A 80 -7.33 0.81 10.12
N ASN A 81 -8.45 1.41 10.55
CA ASN A 81 -9.42 2.02 9.65
C ASN A 81 -9.16 3.52 9.35
N ASN A 82 -8.39 4.22 10.18
CA ASN A 82 -8.13 5.67 10.02
C ASN A 82 -6.98 6.01 9.05
N GLY A 83 -6.74 5.17 8.04
CA GLY A 83 -5.93 5.53 6.89
C GLY A 83 -6.75 6.31 5.86
N GLU A 84 -7.31 7.47 6.22
CA GLU A 84 -7.88 8.37 5.21
C GLU A 84 -6.73 8.92 4.35
N VAL A 85 -6.47 8.24 3.25
CA VAL A 85 -5.66 8.74 2.14
C VAL A 85 -6.41 9.93 1.56
N GLN A 86 -5.90 11.13 1.78
CA GLN A 86 -6.42 12.33 1.11
C GLN A 86 -6.03 12.25 -0.37
N VAL A 87 -6.88 11.62 -1.19
CA VAL A 87 -6.76 11.60 -2.65
C VAL A 87 -7.06 13.01 -3.14
N VAL A 88 -6.02 13.78 -3.43
CA VAL A 88 -6.18 15.10 -4.06
C VAL A 88 -6.47 14.87 -5.54
N TYR A 89 -7.74 14.91 -5.91
CA TYR A 89 -8.16 14.90 -7.30
C TYR A 89 -7.76 16.22 -7.96
N VAL A 90 -6.79 16.18 -8.88
CA VAL A 90 -6.50 17.32 -9.76
C VAL A 90 -7.57 17.33 -10.84
N LYS A 91 -8.60 18.16 -10.65
CA LYS A 91 -9.59 18.42 -11.71
C LYS A 91 -8.86 19.13 -12.86
N LYS A 92 -8.92 18.56 -14.06
CA LYS A 92 -8.46 19.19 -15.32
C LYS A 92 -9.15 20.56 -15.42
N SER A 93 -8.41 21.62 -15.09
CA SER A 93 -8.86 22.99 -15.31
C SER A 93 -8.89 23.22 -16.80
N GLU A 94 -10.06 23.67 -17.29
CA GLU A 94 -10.30 24.08 -18.66
C GLU A 94 -9.14 24.91 -19.23
N GLU A 95 -8.83 24.68 -20.50
CA GLU A 95 -7.90 25.46 -21.30
C GLU A 95 -8.13 26.95 -21.08
N LYS A 96 -7.21 27.60 -20.36
CA LYS A 96 -7.03 29.04 -20.42
C LYS A 96 -5.75 29.30 -21.17
N GLN A 97 -5.91 29.61 -22.45
CA GLN A 97 -4.93 30.31 -23.26
C GLN A 97 -4.51 31.58 -22.50
N TYR A 98 -3.25 31.65 -22.06
CA TYR A 98 -2.64 32.86 -21.54
C TYR A 98 -1.33 33.13 -22.26
N GLY A 99 -1.22 34.38 -22.70
CA GLY A 99 -0.25 34.88 -23.66
C GLY A 99 1.19 34.86 -23.18
N LEU A 100 2.05 34.83 -24.21
CA LEU A 100 3.48 35.05 -24.19
C LEU A 100 3.84 36.28 -23.35
N ASP A 101 4.64 36.07 -22.30
CA ASP A 101 5.63 37.04 -21.91
C ASP A 101 6.99 36.35 -22.02
N THR A 102 7.71 36.74 -23.07
CA THR A 102 9.00 36.21 -23.49
C THR A 102 10.10 36.71 -22.57
N SER A 103 10.94 35.82 -22.07
CA SER A 103 12.40 35.98 -21.85
C SER A 103 12.84 34.92 -20.83
N ASP A 104 13.19 33.70 -21.31
CA ASP A 104 14.09 32.70 -20.69
C ASP A 104 13.81 31.24 -21.16
N ASP A 105 12.78 30.99 -21.98
CA ASP A 105 12.30 29.62 -22.30
C ASP A 105 12.98 28.88 -23.49
N ASP A 106 13.74 29.56 -24.34
CA ASP A 106 14.21 28.97 -25.61
C ASP A 106 15.23 27.82 -25.44
N GLN A 107 15.92 27.74 -24.30
CA GLN A 107 16.87 26.64 -24.03
C GLN A 107 16.24 25.46 -23.28
N ALA A 108 15.12 25.66 -22.58
CA ALA A 108 14.40 24.59 -21.87
C ALA A 108 13.53 23.75 -22.81
N GLU A 109 12.99 24.33 -23.89
CA GLU A 109 12.23 23.60 -24.90
C GLU A 109 13.12 22.69 -25.78
N MET A 110 14.36 23.12 -26.09
CA MET A 110 15.25 22.36 -26.96
C MET A 110 15.76 21.05 -26.31
N GLY A 111 15.87 21.02 -24.98
CA GLY A 111 16.17 19.80 -24.21
C GLY A 111 14.97 18.84 -24.10
N LYS A 112 13.75 19.36 -23.97
CA LYS A 112 12.51 18.56 -23.87
C LYS A 112 12.21 17.75 -25.14
N ASN A 113 12.49 18.31 -26.32
CA ASN A 113 12.30 17.60 -27.60
C ASN A 113 13.31 16.44 -27.82
N HIS A 114 14.49 16.51 -27.21
CA HIS A 114 15.51 15.47 -27.37
C HIS A 114 15.15 14.16 -26.62
N ASN A 115 14.44 14.28 -25.50
CA ASN A 115 14.13 13.12 -24.66
C ASN A 115 12.84 12.40 -25.10
N ALA A 116 11.84 13.12 -25.60
CA ALA A 116 10.65 12.52 -26.21
C ALA A 116 11.00 11.68 -27.44
N SER A 117 11.83 12.21 -28.35
CA SER A 117 12.29 11.48 -29.54
C SER A 117 13.10 10.23 -29.20
N SER A 118 13.90 10.28 -28.12
CA SER A 118 14.60 9.10 -27.60
C SER A 118 13.63 8.02 -27.13
N MET A 119 12.57 8.39 -26.40
CA MET A 119 11.53 7.45 -25.94
C MET A 119 10.71 6.86 -27.09
N GLU A 120 10.39 7.66 -28.12
CA GLU A 120 9.78 7.18 -29.36
C GLU A 120 10.66 6.14 -30.06
N SER A 121 11.97 6.41 -30.16
CA SER A 121 12.92 5.49 -30.80
C SER A 121 13.00 4.15 -30.08
N ILE A 122 12.96 4.15 -28.74
CA ILE A 122 12.92 2.92 -27.93
C ILE A 122 11.65 2.14 -28.25
N LEU A 123 10.49 2.80 -28.25
CA LEU A 123 9.20 2.16 -28.53
C LEU A 123 9.03 1.72 -29.99
N ALA A 124 9.80 2.29 -30.92
CA ALA A 124 9.84 1.88 -32.33
C ALA A 124 10.67 0.61 -32.57
N GLU A 125 11.49 0.17 -31.61
CA GLU A 125 12.33 -1.02 -31.75
C GLU A 125 11.47 -2.25 -32.11
N GLN A 126 11.84 -2.96 -33.17
CA GLN A 126 11.18 -4.20 -33.57
C GLN A 126 11.69 -5.34 -32.70
N SER A 127 10.89 -5.76 -31.71
CA SER A 127 11.22 -6.85 -30.79
C SER A 127 10.04 -7.79 -30.65
N ARG A 128 10.32 -9.11 -30.59
CA ARG A 128 9.31 -10.13 -30.29
C ARG A 128 8.88 -10.10 -28.83
N ASP A 129 9.83 -9.82 -27.93
CA ASP A 129 9.57 -9.62 -26.52
C ASP A 129 9.61 -8.12 -26.21
N LEU A 130 8.46 -7.58 -25.80
CA LEU A 130 8.33 -6.17 -25.47
C LEU A 130 8.82 -5.83 -24.07
N LYS A 131 8.98 -6.81 -23.17
CA LYS A 131 9.36 -6.52 -21.78
C LYS A 131 10.69 -5.76 -21.67
N PRO A 132 11.79 -6.16 -22.37
CA PRO A 132 13.03 -5.40 -22.35
C PRO A 132 12.91 -3.98 -22.93
N VAL A 133 12.07 -3.80 -23.96
CA VAL A 133 11.80 -2.48 -24.57
C VAL A 133 11.14 -1.56 -23.54
N PHE A 134 10.15 -2.07 -22.81
CA PHE A 134 9.47 -1.31 -21.76
C PHE A 134 10.36 -1.07 -20.54
N GLU A 135 11.24 -2.00 -20.16
CA GLU A 135 12.24 -1.76 -19.10
C GLU A 135 13.20 -0.63 -19.49
N LYS A 136 13.64 -0.59 -20.76
CA LYS A 136 14.47 0.50 -21.31
C LYS A 136 13.71 1.83 -21.33
N LEU A 137 12.43 1.81 -21.71
CA LEU A 137 11.56 2.99 -21.65
C LEU A 137 11.43 3.52 -20.22
N LEU A 138 11.08 2.66 -19.26
CA LEU A 138 10.94 3.04 -17.85
C LEU A 138 12.26 3.62 -17.30
N SER A 139 13.40 3.06 -17.69
CA SER A 139 14.73 3.60 -17.35
C SER A 139 14.94 5.02 -17.90
N SER A 140 14.53 5.28 -19.15
CA SER A 140 14.61 6.61 -19.77
C SER A 140 13.68 7.61 -19.07
N VAL A 141 12.45 7.20 -18.78
CA VAL A 141 11.45 8.02 -18.07
C VAL A 141 11.93 8.36 -16.67
N CYS A 142 12.42 7.38 -15.91
CA CYS A 142 12.92 7.63 -14.56
C CYS A 142 14.15 8.54 -14.56
N ARG A 143 15.03 8.43 -15.55
CA ARG A 143 16.18 9.33 -15.68
C ARG A 143 15.74 10.77 -15.93
N GLU A 144 14.75 10.96 -16.79
CA GLU A 144 14.24 12.28 -17.14
C GLU A 144 13.51 12.95 -15.97
N LEU A 145 12.70 12.16 -15.25
CA LEU A 145 11.92 12.64 -14.11
C LEU A 145 12.73 12.67 -12.80
N GLU A 146 13.99 12.25 -12.83
CA GLU A 146 14.79 11.92 -11.64
C GLU A 146 14.03 11.03 -10.63
N ALA A 147 13.22 10.11 -11.16
CA ALA A 147 12.40 9.20 -10.38
C ALA A 147 13.21 7.99 -9.90
N SER A 148 12.80 7.47 -8.76
CA SER A 148 13.50 6.39 -8.05
C SER A 148 13.12 4.99 -8.55
N GLN A 149 11.84 4.79 -8.89
CA GLN A 149 11.29 3.51 -9.31
C GLN A 149 10.13 3.75 -10.27
N ALA A 150 9.91 2.80 -11.18
CA ALA A 150 8.70 2.77 -11.97
C ALA A 150 8.23 1.35 -12.26
N ILE A 151 6.94 1.22 -12.50
CA ILE A 151 6.26 -0.03 -12.82
C ILE A 151 5.28 0.24 -13.95
N ILE A 152 5.13 -0.71 -14.87
CA ILE A 152 4.00 -0.73 -15.79
C ILE A 152 3.23 -2.04 -15.64
N PHE A 153 1.91 -1.89 -15.52
CA PHE A 153 0.95 -2.97 -15.58
C PHE A 153 0.23 -2.92 -16.92
N VAL A 154 0.03 -4.07 -17.56
CA VAL A 154 -0.78 -4.19 -18.79
C VAL A 154 -2.14 -4.76 -18.41
N ALA A 155 -3.19 -4.22 -19.01
CA ALA A 155 -4.53 -4.69 -18.76
C ALA A 155 -4.82 -5.96 -19.56
N LYS A 156 -5.31 -7.00 -18.88
CA LYS A 156 -5.72 -8.27 -19.48
C LYS A 156 -7.17 -8.59 -19.09
N ARG A 157 -7.73 -9.60 -19.76
CA ARG A 157 -9.02 -10.18 -19.39
C ARG A 157 -8.81 -11.57 -18.77
N TYR A 158 -9.46 -11.79 -17.63
CA TYR A 158 -9.48 -13.06 -16.93
C TYR A 158 -10.92 -13.33 -16.48
N GLU A 159 -11.52 -14.44 -16.95
CA GLU A 159 -12.90 -14.84 -16.63
C GLU A 159 -13.93 -13.70 -16.80
N GLY A 160 -13.81 -12.92 -17.87
CA GLY A 160 -14.69 -11.78 -18.17
C GLY A 160 -14.40 -10.52 -17.35
N LYS A 161 -13.54 -10.59 -16.33
CA LYS A 161 -13.06 -9.43 -15.58
C LYS A 161 -11.84 -8.80 -16.21
N ARG A 162 -11.67 -7.50 -15.97
CA ARG A 162 -10.47 -6.76 -16.34
C ARG A 162 -9.51 -6.73 -15.17
N ILE A 163 -8.26 -7.12 -15.43
CA ILE A 163 -7.18 -7.13 -14.45
C ILE A 163 -5.98 -6.36 -14.99
N LEU A 164 -5.17 -5.80 -14.10
CA LEU A 164 -3.86 -5.26 -14.37
C LEU A 164 -2.82 -6.31 -13.99
N GLU A 165 -1.97 -6.72 -14.93
CA GLU A 165 -0.86 -7.64 -14.71
C GLU A 165 0.46 -6.91 -14.82
N LEU A 166 1.36 -7.16 -13.87
CA LEU A 166 2.70 -6.59 -13.89
C LEU A 166 3.47 -7.00 -15.14
N PHE A 167 3.94 -6.02 -15.91
CA PHE A 167 4.59 -6.28 -17.19
C PHE A 167 6.10 -5.97 -17.16
N ALA A 168 6.48 -4.77 -16.74
CA ALA A 168 7.86 -4.34 -16.65
C ALA A 168 8.11 -3.41 -15.46
N THR A 169 9.36 -3.33 -15.02
CA THR A 169 9.75 -2.51 -13.87
C THR A 169 11.09 -1.83 -14.08
N TYR A 170 11.32 -0.75 -13.33
CA TYR A 170 12.61 -0.10 -13.17
C TYR A 170 12.92 0.06 -11.68
N ALA A 171 14.09 -0.45 -11.27
CA ALA A 171 14.60 -0.38 -9.89
C ALA A 171 13.60 -0.88 -8.80
N TYR A 172 12.65 -1.72 -9.19
CA TYR A 172 11.66 -2.32 -8.29
C TYR A 172 11.93 -3.80 -8.13
N HIS A 173 12.00 -4.26 -6.88
CA HIS A 173 12.24 -5.67 -6.58
C HIS A 173 10.91 -6.43 -6.51
N ILE A 174 10.72 -7.39 -7.41
CA ILE A 174 9.63 -8.35 -7.38
C ILE A 174 10.15 -9.57 -6.62
N ALA A 175 9.53 -9.91 -5.49
CA ALA A 175 9.83 -11.16 -4.81
C ALA A 175 9.40 -12.33 -5.71
N GLU A 176 10.24 -13.37 -5.83
CA GLU A 176 10.06 -14.49 -6.77
C GLU A 176 8.71 -15.22 -6.65
N SER A 177 8.04 -15.13 -5.50
CA SER A 177 6.74 -15.76 -5.23
C SER A 177 5.53 -14.84 -5.42
N LYS A 178 5.71 -13.60 -5.88
CA LYS A 178 4.65 -12.60 -5.90
C LYS A 178 4.28 -12.19 -7.32
N THR A 179 3.13 -12.68 -7.78
CA THR A 179 2.48 -12.15 -8.97
C THR A 179 1.58 -10.98 -8.56
N PHE A 180 1.78 -9.83 -9.20
CA PHE A 180 0.98 -8.64 -8.93
C PHE A 180 -0.14 -8.57 -9.97
N HIS A 181 -1.34 -8.90 -9.53
CA HIS A 181 -2.57 -8.67 -10.28
C HIS A 181 -3.51 -7.80 -9.46
N TYR A 182 -4.15 -6.84 -10.11
CA TYR A 182 -5.18 -6.01 -9.50
C TYR A 182 -6.41 -6.01 -10.39
N GLU A 183 -7.59 -6.29 -9.85
CA GLU A 183 -8.83 -6.04 -10.58
C GLU A 183 -9.01 -4.53 -10.82
N PHE A 184 -9.76 -4.17 -11.87
CA PHE A 184 -10.14 -2.78 -12.07
C PHE A 184 -11.00 -2.30 -10.90
N GLY A 185 -10.57 -1.23 -10.23
CA GLY A 185 -11.11 -0.72 -8.97
C GLY A 185 -10.43 -1.24 -7.71
N GLU A 186 -9.49 -2.18 -7.83
CA GLU A 186 -8.72 -2.71 -6.70
C GLU A 186 -7.41 -1.94 -6.50
N GLY A 187 -7.19 -1.46 -5.28
CA GLY A 187 -6.00 -0.67 -4.96
C GLY A 187 -5.91 0.62 -5.79
N LEU A 188 -4.76 1.27 -5.75
CA LEU A 188 -4.59 2.56 -6.42
C LEU A 188 -4.45 2.41 -7.95
N ALA A 189 -3.63 1.46 -8.41
CA ALA A 189 -3.50 1.14 -9.82
C ALA A 189 -4.84 0.74 -10.44
N GLY A 190 -5.57 -0.18 -9.80
CA GLY A 190 -6.88 -0.60 -10.28
C GLY A 190 -7.90 0.52 -10.23
N GLN A 191 -7.90 1.38 -9.20
CA GLN A 191 -8.79 2.54 -9.15
C GLN A 191 -8.48 3.56 -10.26
N ALA A 192 -7.20 3.87 -10.52
CA ALA A 192 -6.80 4.70 -11.65
C ALA A 192 -7.24 4.09 -13.00
N ALA A 193 -7.15 2.76 -13.12
CA ALA A 193 -7.61 2.05 -14.30
C ALA A 193 -9.14 2.04 -14.47
N LYS A 194 -9.89 1.99 -13.36
CA LYS A 194 -11.35 2.07 -13.38
C LYS A 194 -11.84 3.47 -13.76
N GLU A 195 -11.18 4.50 -13.26
CA GLU A 195 -11.58 5.89 -13.51
C GLU A 195 -11.02 6.45 -14.83
N GLY A 196 -9.95 5.88 -15.37
CA GLY A 196 -9.23 6.43 -16.52
C GLY A 196 -8.59 7.79 -16.21
N LYS A 197 -8.24 8.04 -14.94
CA LYS A 197 -7.68 9.30 -14.47
C LYS A 197 -6.33 9.11 -13.78
N GLN A 198 -5.41 10.04 -14.04
CA GLN A 198 -4.15 10.13 -13.34
C GLN A 198 -4.37 10.47 -11.86
N VAL A 199 -3.59 9.83 -11.00
CA VAL A 199 -3.59 10.05 -9.55
C VAL A 199 -2.17 10.42 -9.13
N VAL A 200 -2.02 11.50 -8.35
CA VAL A 200 -0.75 11.86 -7.72
C VAL A 200 -0.93 11.80 -6.21
N ILE A 201 -0.20 10.89 -5.58
CA ILE A 201 -0.22 10.72 -4.13
C ILE A 201 0.96 11.47 -3.56
N LYS A 202 0.63 12.42 -2.70
CA LYS A 202 1.58 13.26 -1.99
C LYS A 202 1.72 12.78 -0.55
N ASN A 203 2.88 13.04 0.05
CA ASN A 203 3.16 12.70 1.45
C ASN A 203 2.95 11.20 1.73
N ILE A 204 3.63 10.37 0.95
CA ILE A 204 3.55 8.91 1.09
C ILE A 204 3.90 8.50 2.53
N PRO A 205 3.05 7.71 3.22
CA PRO A 205 3.37 7.23 4.55
C PRO A 205 4.64 6.38 4.58
N ASP A 206 5.44 6.54 5.64
CA ASP A 206 6.66 5.75 5.85
C ASP A 206 6.38 4.24 5.72
N GLY A 207 7.13 3.59 4.84
CA GLY A 207 7.04 2.16 4.58
C GLY A 207 5.90 1.71 3.66
N TYR A 208 5.06 2.62 3.14
CA TYR A 208 4.02 2.29 2.16
C TYR A 208 4.62 1.87 0.82
N VAL A 209 5.49 2.73 0.26
CA VAL A 209 6.41 2.40 -0.84
C VAL A 209 7.82 2.48 -0.29
N THR A 210 8.67 1.52 -0.66
CA THR A 210 10.06 1.44 -0.19
C THR A 210 11.00 1.40 -1.39
N VAL A 211 11.77 2.46 -1.53
CA VAL A 211 12.93 2.51 -2.43
C VAL A 211 14.10 1.90 -1.69
N LEU A 212 14.72 0.88 -2.29
CA LEU A 212 15.83 0.12 -1.71
C LEU A 212 17.13 0.43 -2.46
N SER A 213 18.21 0.55 -1.71
CA SER A 213 19.58 0.63 -2.24
C SER A 213 20.52 -0.17 -1.35
N GLY A 214 21.74 -0.43 -1.81
CA GLY A 214 22.78 -1.03 -0.97
C GLY A 214 23.17 -0.19 0.25
N LEU A 215 22.83 1.10 0.26
CA LEU A 215 23.15 2.04 1.35
C LEU A 215 22.02 2.24 2.34
N GLY A 216 20.80 1.78 2.02
CA GLY A 216 19.64 1.97 2.88
C GLY A 216 18.33 1.96 2.12
N LYS A 217 17.28 2.36 2.82
CA LYS A 217 15.91 2.39 2.30
C LYS A 217 15.17 3.64 2.75
N ALA A 218 14.31 4.15 1.89
CA ALA A 218 13.48 5.33 2.18
C ALA A 218 12.14 5.23 1.45
N SER A 219 11.16 6.02 1.91
CA SER A 219 9.91 6.20 1.19
C SER A 219 10.01 7.37 0.22
N PRO A 220 9.40 7.29 -0.98
CA PRO A 220 9.38 8.38 -1.93
C PRO A 220 8.55 9.55 -1.39
N ALA A 221 8.74 10.75 -1.93
CA ALA A 221 7.94 11.92 -1.60
C ALA A 221 6.57 11.86 -2.28
N GLU A 222 6.54 11.45 -3.54
CA GLU A 222 5.32 11.36 -4.36
C GLU A 222 5.29 10.08 -5.22
N LEU A 223 4.07 9.62 -5.49
CA LEU A 223 3.76 8.49 -6.37
C LEU A 223 2.74 8.97 -7.40
N LEU A 224 3.13 8.93 -8.67
CA LEU A 224 2.28 9.25 -9.81
C LEU A 224 1.80 7.94 -10.42
N ILE A 225 0.48 7.82 -10.63
CA ILE A 225 -0.17 6.66 -11.22
C ILE A 225 -0.97 7.17 -12.42
N ALA A 226 -0.55 6.80 -13.62
CA ALA A 226 -1.17 7.27 -14.85
C ALA A 226 -1.74 6.09 -15.66
N PRO A 227 -3.04 6.11 -15.98
CA PRO A 227 -3.61 5.15 -16.92
C PRO A 227 -3.17 5.46 -18.35
N VAL A 228 -2.91 4.41 -19.12
CA VAL A 228 -2.66 4.45 -20.56
C VAL A 228 -3.98 4.21 -21.26
N MET A 229 -4.48 5.18 -22.01
CA MET A 229 -5.75 5.10 -22.72
C MET A 229 -5.54 4.71 -24.18
N TYR A 230 -6.34 3.78 -24.69
CA TYR A 230 -6.49 3.46 -26.09
C TYR A 230 -7.98 3.26 -26.41
N ASP A 231 -8.50 4.00 -27.39
CA ASP A 231 -9.92 3.96 -27.80
C ASP A 231 -10.91 3.99 -26.61
N GLU A 232 -10.77 5.01 -25.77
CA GLU A 232 -11.55 5.21 -24.53
C GLU A 232 -11.43 4.10 -23.46
N GLN A 233 -10.57 3.11 -23.67
CA GLN A 233 -10.29 2.04 -22.70
C GLN A 233 -8.90 2.18 -22.12
N VAL A 234 -8.76 1.99 -20.81
CA VAL A 234 -7.44 1.84 -20.19
C VAL A 234 -6.82 0.54 -20.69
N VAL A 235 -5.62 0.54 -21.26
CA VAL A 235 -4.90 -0.68 -21.71
C VAL A 235 -3.67 -0.99 -20.86
N ALA A 236 -3.20 -0.05 -20.05
CA ALA A 236 -2.12 -0.22 -19.11
C ALA A 236 -2.18 0.84 -18.01
N VAL A 237 -1.39 0.69 -16.96
CA VAL A 237 -1.17 1.70 -15.91
C VAL A 237 0.32 1.78 -15.64
N ILE A 238 0.86 3.00 -15.61
CA ILE A 238 2.23 3.27 -15.17
C ILE A 238 2.21 3.88 -13.77
N GLU A 239 3.06 3.36 -12.89
CA GLU A 239 3.34 3.93 -11.58
C GLU A 239 4.78 4.44 -11.53
N ILE A 240 5.00 5.64 -10.99
CA ILE A 240 6.31 6.29 -10.91
C ILE A 240 6.47 6.89 -9.51
N ALA A 241 7.50 6.45 -8.80
CA ALA A 241 7.81 6.92 -7.46
C ALA A 241 9.05 7.82 -7.48
N SER A 242 8.97 9.01 -6.88
CA SER A 242 10.08 9.97 -6.83
C SER A 242 10.32 10.52 -5.42
N PHE A 243 11.59 10.80 -5.10
CA PHE A 243 11.95 11.57 -3.90
C PHE A 243 11.71 13.07 -4.05
N LYS A 244 11.50 13.53 -5.27
CA LYS A 244 11.11 14.91 -5.59
C LYS A 244 9.61 14.97 -5.86
N ARG A 245 9.05 16.17 -5.78
CA ARG A 245 7.66 16.41 -6.21
C ARG A 245 7.62 16.48 -7.72
N PHE A 246 6.56 15.92 -8.32
CA PHE A 246 6.32 16.07 -9.74
C PHE A 246 5.90 17.50 -10.04
N THR A 247 6.56 18.09 -11.03
CA THR A 247 6.20 19.38 -11.60
C THR A 247 5.11 19.20 -12.68
N ARG A 248 4.51 20.29 -13.13
CA ARG A 248 3.59 20.24 -14.27
C ARG A 248 4.25 19.75 -15.55
N SER A 249 5.55 20.05 -15.73
CA SER A 249 6.30 19.56 -16.88
C SER A 249 6.48 18.04 -16.81
N ASP A 250 6.69 17.50 -15.60
CA ASP A 250 6.82 16.06 -15.38
C ASP A 250 5.51 15.33 -15.69
N GLU A 251 4.38 15.84 -15.19
CA GLU A 251 3.05 15.29 -15.48
C GLU A 251 2.71 15.35 -16.98
N ALA A 252 3.12 16.41 -17.67
CA ALA A 252 2.95 16.55 -19.12
C ALA A 252 3.81 15.52 -19.89
N LEU A 253 5.07 15.32 -19.48
CA LEU A 253 5.92 14.29 -20.06
C LEU A 253 5.33 12.89 -19.86
N VAL A 254 4.83 12.58 -18.66
CA VAL A 254 4.18 11.29 -18.41
C VAL A 254 2.96 11.12 -19.30
N THR A 255 2.15 12.16 -19.49
CA THR A 255 1.00 12.14 -20.41
C THR A 255 1.42 11.85 -21.85
N GLU A 256 2.56 12.39 -22.29
CA GLU A 256 3.08 12.12 -23.62
C GLU A 256 3.61 10.68 -23.74
N VAL A 257 4.33 10.21 -22.72
CA VAL A 257 4.82 8.83 -22.66
C VAL A 257 3.67 7.83 -22.67
N THR A 258 2.56 8.08 -21.95
CA THR A 258 1.40 7.18 -21.99
C THR A 258 0.76 7.14 -23.37
N ARG A 259 0.74 8.26 -24.12
CA ARG A 259 0.31 8.29 -25.52
C ARG A 259 1.20 7.42 -26.41
N LEU A 260 2.52 7.48 -26.24
CA LEU A 260 3.45 6.64 -27.00
C LEU A 260 3.28 5.15 -26.66
N ILE A 261 3.12 4.84 -25.38
CA ILE A 261 2.87 3.46 -24.92
C ILE A 261 1.57 2.91 -25.51
N SER A 262 0.49 3.70 -25.49
CA SER A 262 -0.82 3.33 -26.04
C SER A 262 -0.71 2.84 -27.49
N ASN A 263 0.02 3.58 -28.33
CA ASN A 263 0.26 3.20 -29.73
C ASN A 263 1.05 1.90 -29.88
N ARG A 264 1.98 1.60 -28.96
CA ARG A 264 2.80 0.37 -29.01
C ARG A 264 2.09 -0.87 -28.46
N ILE A 265 1.27 -0.72 -27.41
CA ILE A 265 0.55 -1.84 -26.79
C ILE A 265 -0.56 -2.38 -27.70
N ASN A 266 -1.21 -1.49 -28.47
CA ASN A 266 -2.30 -1.81 -29.38
C ASN A 266 -1.99 -2.93 -30.39
N SER A 267 -0.74 -3.06 -30.85
CA SER A 267 -0.39 -4.04 -31.88
C SER A 267 -0.22 -5.48 -31.39
N GLN A 268 -0.21 -5.73 -30.07
CA GLN A 268 0.24 -7.03 -29.53
C GLN A 268 -0.61 -7.58 -28.37
N PHE A 269 -1.29 -6.74 -27.58
CA PHE A 269 -1.95 -7.18 -26.33
C PHE A 269 -3.48 -7.24 -26.38
N LEU A 270 -4.12 -6.84 -27.48
CA LEU A 270 -5.59 -6.84 -27.58
C LEU A 270 -6.22 -8.24 -27.64
N GLU A 271 -5.42 -9.31 -27.79
CA GLU A 271 -5.91 -10.67 -28.07
C GLU A 271 -5.47 -11.73 -27.04
N GLU A 272 -4.70 -11.38 -26.01
CA GLU A 272 -4.24 -12.38 -25.03
C GLU A 272 -5.30 -12.62 -23.93
N GLU A 273 -6.13 -13.64 -24.14
CA GLU A 273 -6.93 -14.27 -23.08
C GLU A 273 -6.01 -15.14 -22.22
N VAL A 274 -5.83 -14.79 -20.94
CA VAL A 274 -4.98 -15.57 -20.03
C VAL A 274 -5.74 -16.83 -19.62
N ILE A 275 -5.46 -17.95 -20.28
CA ILE A 275 -5.99 -19.26 -19.90
C ILE A 275 -5.20 -19.79 -18.70
N SER A 276 -5.88 -19.81 -17.55
CA SER A 276 -5.53 -20.48 -16.29
C SER A 276 -4.29 -19.96 -15.53
N LEU A 277 -4.52 -19.37 -14.37
CA LEU A 277 -3.55 -19.43 -13.27
C LEU A 277 -4.10 -20.41 -12.23
N VAL A 278 -3.56 -21.63 -12.23
CA VAL A 278 -3.77 -22.60 -11.15
C VAL A 278 -3.31 -21.97 -9.84
N PRO A 279 -4.15 -21.85 -8.79
CA PRO A 279 -3.67 -21.56 -7.46
C PRO A 279 -2.91 -22.79 -6.96
N GLN A 280 -1.58 -22.82 -7.07
CA GLN A 280 -0.79 -23.72 -6.24
C GLN A 280 -0.75 -23.15 -4.82
N ALA A 281 -1.83 -23.40 -4.07
CA ALA A 281 -1.88 -23.26 -2.63
C ALA A 281 -2.81 -24.33 -2.04
N SER A 282 -2.45 -25.59 -2.23
CA SER A 282 -2.93 -26.70 -1.40
C SER A 282 -1.87 -27.79 -1.35
N LEU A 283 -0.87 -27.56 -0.51
CA LEU A 283 -0.08 -28.60 0.15
C LEU A 283 0.02 -28.23 1.63
N VAL A 284 -1.02 -28.62 2.38
CA VAL A 284 -0.91 -29.27 3.70
C VAL A 284 -2.03 -30.29 3.76
#